data_AF-A0A414HEX3-F1
#
_entry.id   AF-A0A414HEX3-F1
#
_cell.length_a   1.000
_cell.length_b   1.000
_cell.length_c   1.000
_cell.angle_alpha   90.00
_cell.angle_beta   90.00
_cell.angle_gamma   90.00
#
_symmetry.space_group_name_H-M   'P 1'
#
loop_
_entity.id
_entity.type
_entity.pdbx_description
1 polymer ?
#
loop_
_entity_poly.entity_id
_entity_poly.type
_entity_poly.pdbx_seq_one_letter_code
_entity_poly.pdbx_strand_id
1 'polypeptide(L)'
;MLEEKKISINVDGNPLHSFQQIVLKQVINNHHYFEISLDIEVGEVYAAHSLEKAKNWLGKKVSIQMGSNTFMGIATHVSMHRSSGNHGYLLLSGYSTTYLLESDLHCASWLNKTLANIVNEVCEKAGVKALIAPEYTEKIEYECQYRESNFDFIRRLARQYHEWLYYDGTQLIFGKPALSSAIPLTYGRNLHSLDISIQTLARPLAGQSYHSPDNQKYDSSSPDAPKGLNALGNSAFQSSLSLFKSPANQSAEPRVANKGELDSYFQKKQQSDTAASHFITCESDYYLLTVGSVVDITTAIHAEKSIFMEQSLGSYIITEITHVIGTGNNYYNSFTALSSTVASIPAPDVPLPVAQTQQAVVISNDDPKKQGRVQVKMHWQTGGMQTSWIRVMAPDAGMSDKVPSNRGFVFIPEKDDLVLVAFRHDDPNRPFVLGSLFNGKTGTGGDSGNKKKSLTTRSGCTITIDDDAGSILISDPTGSKVMLNGDKTITIDSEEKITLHSKVIEIFADEKVDTKGDKEVCVKSDKTSIEGTSETEVKSSTIVKTNAPTVETNGTQSVAIKGTTVDVDGKTMTNIKGGVLNFNM
;
A
#
# COMPACT_ATOMS: atom_id res chain seq x y z
N MET A 1 -19.56 10.78 -57.73
CA MET A 1 -19.46 9.32 -57.50
C MET A 1 -19.62 9.11 -56.01
N LEU A 2 -20.64 8.39 -55.57
CA LEU A 2 -20.74 7.97 -54.16
C LEU A 2 -19.58 7.02 -53.88
N GLU A 3 -18.74 7.37 -52.91
CA GLU A 3 -17.63 6.53 -52.47
C GLU A 3 -18.21 5.20 -51.98
N GLU A 4 -17.76 4.08 -52.54
CA GLU A 4 -18.23 2.76 -52.13
C GLU A 4 -17.77 2.51 -50.69
N LYS A 5 -18.72 2.45 -49.74
CA LYS A 5 -18.43 2.18 -48.32
C LYS A 5 -17.93 0.74 -48.20
N LYS A 6 -16.62 0.54 -48.33
CA LYS A 6 -15.99 -0.78 -48.22
C LYS A 6 -15.95 -1.21 -46.76
N ILE A 7 -16.88 -2.11 -46.42
CA ILE A 7 -16.94 -2.78 -45.12
C ILE A 7 -16.71 -4.27 -45.34
N SER A 8 -15.76 -4.84 -44.62
CA SER A 8 -15.46 -6.27 -44.71
C SER A 8 -15.24 -6.86 -43.33
N ILE A 9 -15.64 -8.12 -43.17
CA ILE A 9 -15.50 -8.86 -41.92
C ILE A 9 -14.60 -10.06 -42.19
N ASN A 10 -13.67 -10.31 -41.28
CA ASN A 10 -12.86 -11.52 -41.29
C ASN A 10 -12.95 -12.22 -39.94
N VAL A 11 -13.07 -13.55 -39.97
CA VAL A 11 -13.00 -14.41 -38.78
C VAL A 11 -11.83 -15.36 -38.93
N ASP A 12 -10.86 -15.26 -38.03
CA ASP A 12 -9.60 -16.04 -38.06
C ASP A 12 -8.85 -15.93 -39.42
N GLY A 13 -8.90 -14.74 -40.04
CA GLY A 13 -8.31 -14.48 -41.36
C GLY A 13 -9.15 -14.93 -42.56
N ASN A 14 -10.33 -15.52 -42.33
CA ASN A 14 -11.25 -15.92 -43.40
C ASN A 14 -12.30 -14.82 -43.63
N PRO A 15 -12.40 -14.27 -44.85
CA PRO A 15 -13.41 -13.24 -45.14
C PRO A 15 -14.82 -13.84 -45.14
N LEU A 16 -15.75 -13.14 -44.49
CA LEU A 16 -17.18 -13.44 -44.62
C LEU A 16 -17.72 -12.80 -45.89
N HIS A 17 -18.50 -13.54 -46.67
CA HIS A 17 -18.96 -13.10 -47.99
C HIS A 17 -20.22 -12.21 -47.95
N SER A 18 -21.01 -12.27 -46.88
CA SER A 18 -22.15 -11.38 -46.64
C SER A 18 -22.40 -11.19 -45.15
N PHE A 19 -23.19 -10.16 -44.82
CA PHE A 19 -23.79 -9.92 -43.51
C PHE A 19 -25.12 -9.19 -43.68
N GLN A 20 -26.03 -9.37 -42.72
CA GLN A 20 -27.31 -8.66 -42.67
C GLN A 20 -27.16 -7.32 -41.93
N GLN A 21 -26.51 -7.36 -40.77
CA GLN A 21 -26.28 -6.18 -39.94
C GLN A 21 -25.03 -6.32 -39.08
N ILE A 22 -24.33 -5.21 -38.85
CA ILE A 22 -23.27 -5.08 -37.85
C ILE A 22 -23.67 -3.97 -36.88
N VAL A 23 -23.54 -4.25 -35.58
CA VAL A 23 -23.58 -3.25 -34.52
C VAL A 23 -22.23 -3.28 -33.80
N LEU A 24 -21.52 -2.16 -33.78
CA LEU A 24 -20.26 -2.01 -33.05
C LEU A 24 -20.39 -0.85 -32.06
N LYS A 25 -20.32 -1.17 -30.77
CA LYS A 25 -20.40 -0.21 -29.66
C LYS A 25 -19.00 -0.02 -29.07
N GLN A 26 -18.52 1.22 -29.11
CA GLN A 26 -17.21 1.62 -28.60
C GLN A 26 -17.41 2.68 -27.53
N VAL A 27 -16.74 2.53 -26.38
CA VAL A 27 -16.86 3.44 -25.25
C VAL A 27 -15.54 3.46 -24.49
N ILE A 28 -15.16 4.63 -23.98
CA ILE A 28 -14.02 4.75 -23.07
C ILE A 28 -14.24 3.89 -21.81
N ASN A 29 -13.16 3.51 -21.13
CA ASN A 29 -13.15 2.81 -19.86
C ASN A 29 -13.80 1.40 -19.83
N ASN A 30 -14.21 0.84 -20.97
CA ASN A 30 -14.87 -0.45 -21.05
C ASN A 30 -14.40 -1.27 -22.26
N HIS A 31 -14.77 -2.55 -22.31
CA HIS A 31 -14.67 -3.32 -23.54
C HIS A 31 -15.61 -2.77 -24.60
N HIS A 32 -15.18 -2.79 -25.85
CA HIS A 32 -16.06 -2.53 -26.97
C HIS A 32 -16.82 -3.82 -27.28
N TYR A 33 -18.09 -3.71 -27.66
CA TYR A 33 -18.94 -4.84 -28.00
C TYR A 33 -19.27 -4.81 -29.49
N PHE A 34 -19.23 -5.96 -30.14
CA PHE A 34 -19.69 -6.10 -31.51
C PHE A 34 -20.72 -7.21 -31.64
N GLU A 35 -21.61 -7.05 -32.60
CA GLU A 35 -22.63 -8.01 -32.98
C GLU A 35 -22.78 -8.01 -34.50
N ILE A 36 -22.77 -9.20 -35.09
CA ILE A 36 -22.85 -9.40 -36.53
C ILE A 36 -23.95 -10.41 -36.79
N SER A 37 -25.02 -9.97 -37.43
CA SER A 37 -26.09 -10.83 -37.95
C SER A 37 -25.73 -11.25 -39.36
N LEU A 38 -25.72 -12.55 -39.62
CA LEU A 38 -25.27 -13.19 -40.85
C LEU A 38 -26.35 -14.12 -41.39
N ASP A 39 -26.43 -14.28 -42.71
CA ASP A 39 -27.21 -15.37 -43.28
C ASP A 39 -26.66 -16.73 -42.80
N ILE A 40 -27.53 -17.73 -42.67
CA ILE A 40 -27.12 -19.05 -42.14
C ILE A 40 -26.04 -19.68 -43.02
N GLU A 41 -26.14 -19.49 -44.33
CA GLU A 41 -25.24 -19.99 -45.36
C GLU A 41 -23.81 -19.42 -45.27
N VAL A 42 -23.62 -18.31 -44.53
CA VAL A 42 -22.29 -17.74 -44.29
C VAL A 42 -21.43 -18.66 -43.43
N GLY A 43 -22.03 -19.23 -42.39
CA GLY A 43 -21.34 -20.08 -41.42
C GLY A 43 -21.69 -21.55 -41.55
N GLU A 44 -22.86 -21.89 -42.08
CA GLU A 44 -23.42 -23.24 -42.07
C GLU A 44 -23.89 -23.68 -43.47
N VAL A 45 -24.29 -24.94 -43.60
CA VAL A 45 -24.96 -25.42 -44.82
C VAL A 45 -26.44 -25.01 -44.81
N TYR A 46 -27.04 -24.90 -46.00
CA TYR A 46 -28.47 -24.63 -46.15
C TYR A 46 -29.30 -25.61 -45.31
N ALA A 47 -30.28 -25.08 -44.57
CA ALA A 47 -31.14 -25.83 -43.64
C ALA A 47 -30.41 -26.54 -42.48
N ALA A 48 -29.27 -26.02 -42.01
CA ALA A 48 -28.63 -26.52 -40.78
C ALA A 48 -29.58 -26.44 -39.57
N HIS A 49 -29.51 -27.47 -38.70
CA HIS A 49 -30.33 -27.59 -37.48
C HIS A 49 -29.52 -27.39 -36.18
N SER A 50 -28.21 -27.23 -36.30
CA SER A 50 -27.24 -27.03 -35.22
C SER A 50 -26.07 -26.17 -35.70
N LEU A 51 -25.20 -25.74 -34.78
CA LEU A 51 -23.95 -25.05 -35.09
C LEU A 51 -22.84 -26.08 -35.33
N GLU A 52 -22.65 -26.55 -36.57
CA GLU A 52 -21.59 -27.51 -36.89
C GLU A 52 -20.26 -26.85 -37.27
N LYS A 53 -20.33 -25.74 -38.00
CA LYS A 53 -19.16 -25.00 -38.49
C LYS A 53 -18.96 -23.70 -37.73
N ALA A 54 -20.02 -22.92 -37.53
CA ALA A 54 -19.97 -21.61 -36.90
C ALA A 54 -19.54 -21.69 -35.43
N LYS A 55 -19.71 -22.84 -34.75
CA LYS A 55 -19.14 -23.07 -33.41
C LYS A 55 -17.62 -22.86 -33.36
N ASN A 56 -16.92 -23.08 -34.47
CA ASN A 56 -15.46 -22.91 -34.55
C ASN A 56 -15.02 -21.44 -34.63
N TRP A 57 -15.96 -20.50 -34.77
CA TRP A 57 -15.67 -19.07 -34.63
C TRP A 57 -15.46 -18.65 -33.19
N LEU A 58 -15.97 -19.40 -32.21
CA LEU A 58 -15.82 -19.09 -30.80
C LEU A 58 -14.33 -19.02 -30.39
N GLY A 59 -13.95 -17.95 -29.71
CA GLY A 59 -12.57 -17.65 -29.30
C GLY A 59 -11.66 -17.15 -30.43
N LYS A 60 -12.16 -17.02 -31.67
CA LYS A 60 -11.36 -16.54 -32.80
C LYS A 60 -11.34 -15.02 -32.89
N LYS A 61 -10.28 -14.50 -33.52
CA LYS A 61 -10.15 -13.08 -33.81
C LYS A 61 -11.16 -12.68 -34.89
N VAL A 62 -11.86 -11.58 -34.65
CA VAL A 62 -12.77 -10.94 -35.60
C VAL A 62 -12.17 -9.60 -35.99
N SER A 63 -12.12 -9.33 -37.28
CA SER A 63 -11.71 -8.03 -37.82
C SER A 63 -12.88 -7.41 -38.59
N ILE A 64 -13.25 -6.18 -38.23
CA ILE A 64 -14.25 -5.37 -38.94
C ILE A 64 -13.49 -4.20 -39.56
N GLN A 65 -13.32 -4.23 -40.88
CA GLN A 65 -12.68 -3.15 -41.63
C GLN A 65 -13.74 -2.14 -42.07
N MET A 66 -13.53 -0.86 -41.76
CA MET A 66 -14.37 0.26 -42.17
C MET A 66 -13.47 1.31 -42.85
N GLY A 67 -13.34 1.23 -44.18
CA GLY A 67 -12.39 2.07 -44.93
C GLY A 67 -10.95 1.87 -44.47
N SER A 68 -10.30 2.91 -43.95
CA SER A 68 -8.96 2.84 -43.37
C SER A 68 -8.92 2.30 -41.93
N ASN A 69 -10.06 2.30 -41.23
CA ASN A 69 -10.12 1.91 -39.82
C ASN A 69 -10.35 0.42 -39.67
N THR A 70 -9.69 -0.19 -38.69
CA THR A 70 -9.84 -1.61 -38.37
C THR A 70 -10.25 -1.75 -36.92
N PHE A 71 -11.33 -2.48 -36.67
CA PHE A 71 -11.66 -2.96 -35.34
C PHE A 71 -11.28 -4.43 -35.22
N MET A 72 -10.52 -4.77 -34.18
CA MET A 72 -10.08 -6.11 -33.83
C MET A 72 -10.77 -6.53 -32.53
N GLY A 73 -11.46 -7.66 -32.58
CA GLY A 73 -12.16 -8.26 -31.46
C GLY A 73 -11.94 -9.77 -31.37
N ILE A 74 -12.62 -10.38 -30.40
CA ILE A 74 -12.66 -11.81 -30.14
C ILE A 74 -14.11 -12.22 -30.08
N ALA A 75 -14.48 -13.24 -30.85
CA ALA A 75 -15.79 -13.85 -30.79
C ALA A 75 -15.98 -14.60 -29.46
N THR A 76 -16.94 -14.17 -28.64
CA THR A 76 -17.25 -14.81 -27.35
C THR A 76 -18.62 -15.46 -27.34
N HIS A 77 -19.42 -15.24 -28.38
CA HIS A 77 -20.74 -15.84 -28.53
C HIS A 77 -21.06 -16.10 -30.00
N VAL A 78 -21.66 -17.27 -30.24
CA VAL A 78 -22.25 -17.66 -31.52
C VAL A 78 -23.61 -18.27 -31.24
N SER A 79 -24.65 -17.83 -31.94
CA SER A 79 -25.97 -18.46 -31.88
C SER A 79 -26.63 -18.53 -33.25
N MET A 80 -27.61 -19.43 -33.36
CA MET A 80 -28.47 -19.57 -34.52
C MET A 80 -29.89 -19.18 -34.09
N HIS A 81 -30.43 -18.14 -34.71
CA HIS A 81 -31.81 -17.71 -34.49
C HIS A 81 -32.69 -18.19 -35.64
N ARG A 82 -33.87 -18.75 -35.33
CA ARG A 82 -34.88 -19.18 -36.31
C ARG A 82 -36.24 -18.71 -35.86
N SER A 83 -36.99 -18.09 -36.75
CA SER A 83 -38.29 -17.49 -36.43
C SER A 83 -39.42 -17.94 -37.36
N SER A 84 -39.13 -18.55 -38.52
CA SER A 84 -40.15 -19.05 -39.46
C SER A 84 -39.61 -20.17 -40.37
N GLY A 85 -39.61 -21.41 -39.87
CA GLY A 85 -39.13 -22.59 -40.62
C GLY A 85 -37.60 -22.67 -40.69
N ASN A 86 -37.05 -22.81 -41.89
CA ASN A 86 -35.59 -22.79 -42.13
C ASN A 86 -35.01 -21.38 -42.26
N HIS A 87 -35.85 -20.33 -42.22
CA HIS A 87 -35.39 -18.94 -42.27
C HIS A 87 -34.94 -18.47 -40.88
N GLY A 88 -33.84 -17.72 -40.86
CA GLY A 88 -33.17 -17.29 -39.64
C GLY A 88 -31.86 -16.56 -39.94
N TYR A 89 -31.03 -16.40 -38.92
CA TYR A 89 -29.70 -15.80 -39.04
C TYR A 89 -28.73 -16.43 -38.03
N LEU A 90 -27.44 -16.36 -38.34
CA LEU A 90 -26.39 -16.59 -37.36
C LEU A 90 -26.06 -15.27 -36.68
N LEU A 91 -25.91 -15.30 -35.37
CA LEU A 91 -25.43 -14.17 -34.59
C LEU A 91 -24.01 -14.48 -34.11
N LEU A 92 -23.06 -13.65 -34.52
CA LEU A 92 -21.69 -13.67 -34.02
C LEU A 92 -21.47 -12.40 -33.21
N SER A 93 -21.21 -12.54 -31.91
CA SER A 93 -20.92 -11.39 -31.05
C SER A 93 -19.70 -11.63 -30.18
N GLY A 94 -19.17 -10.52 -29.67
CA GLY A 94 -17.96 -10.54 -28.90
C GLY A 94 -17.49 -9.17 -28.48
N TYR A 95 -16.23 -9.12 -28.06
CA TYR A 95 -15.64 -7.93 -27.46
C TYR A 95 -14.34 -7.54 -28.17
N SER A 96 -13.85 -6.33 -27.93
CA SER A 96 -12.48 -5.93 -28.30
C SER A 96 -11.45 -6.90 -27.73
N THR A 97 -10.24 -6.91 -28.30
CA THR A 97 -9.14 -7.79 -27.80
C THR A 97 -8.79 -7.58 -26.32
N THR A 98 -9.19 -6.44 -25.74
CA THR A 98 -9.11 -6.18 -24.29
C THR A 98 -9.85 -7.22 -23.45
N TYR A 99 -10.80 -7.98 -23.99
CA TYR A 99 -11.46 -9.09 -23.30
C TYR A 99 -10.49 -10.19 -22.83
N LEU A 100 -9.28 -10.28 -23.40
CA LEU A 100 -8.23 -11.18 -22.88
C LEU A 100 -7.74 -10.78 -21.47
N LEU A 101 -8.06 -9.57 -21.00
CA LEU A 101 -7.77 -9.10 -19.65
C LEU A 101 -8.84 -9.52 -18.64
N GLU A 102 -9.91 -10.19 -19.06
CA GLU A 102 -10.91 -10.79 -18.16
C GLU A 102 -10.36 -12.08 -17.53
N SER A 103 -9.36 -11.91 -16.67
CA SER A 103 -8.88 -12.97 -15.79
C SER A 103 -9.82 -13.18 -14.61
N ASP A 104 -9.79 -14.36 -14.00
CA ASP A 104 -10.40 -14.55 -12.68
C ASP A 104 -9.74 -13.63 -11.62
N LEU A 105 -10.43 -13.43 -10.51
CA LEU A 105 -9.98 -12.59 -9.40
C LEU A 105 -8.70 -13.17 -8.80
N HIS A 106 -7.61 -12.41 -8.87
CA HIS A 106 -6.33 -12.84 -8.32
C HIS A 106 -5.56 -11.67 -7.70
N CYS A 107 -4.41 -11.99 -7.11
CA CYS A 107 -3.55 -11.01 -6.48
C CYS A 107 -2.17 -10.99 -7.14
N ALA A 108 -1.61 -9.80 -7.29
CA ALA A 108 -0.25 -9.57 -7.74
C ALA A 108 0.29 -8.29 -7.08
N SER A 109 1.61 -8.13 -7.03
CA SER A 109 2.19 -6.91 -6.46
C SER A 109 3.49 -6.52 -7.13
N TRP A 110 3.75 -5.22 -7.20
CA TRP A 110 4.92 -4.62 -7.82
C TRP A 110 5.60 -3.67 -6.85
N LEU A 111 6.94 -3.69 -6.86
CA LEU A 111 7.78 -2.80 -6.05
C LEU A 111 8.60 -1.89 -6.94
N ASN A 112 8.62 -0.60 -6.61
CA ASN A 112 9.45 0.41 -7.27
C ASN A 112 9.33 0.40 -8.81
N LYS A 113 8.11 0.21 -9.33
CA LYS A 113 7.80 0.22 -10.76
C LYS A 113 7.03 1.47 -11.15
N THR A 114 7.21 1.93 -12.38
CA THR A 114 6.37 3.00 -12.96
C THR A 114 5.01 2.43 -13.34
N LEU A 115 4.00 3.31 -13.39
CA LEU A 115 2.65 2.94 -13.82
C LEU A 115 2.66 2.28 -15.22
N ALA A 116 3.46 2.84 -16.14
CA ALA A 116 3.62 2.30 -17.49
C ALA A 116 4.14 0.86 -17.50
N ASN A 117 5.15 0.55 -16.68
CA ASN A 117 5.73 -0.79 -16.62
C ASN A 117 4.74 -1.82 -16.03
N ILE A 118 3.91 -1.41 -15.07
CA ILE A 118 2.90 -2.28 -14.46
C ILE A 118 1.83 -2.64 -15.50
N VAL A 119 1.23 -1.64 -16.14
CA VAL A 119 0.19 -1.86 -17.17
C VAL A 119 0.75 -2.67 -18.35
N ASN A 120 1.99 -2.40 -18.76
CA ASN A 120 2.61 -3.13 -19.87
C ASN A 120 2.79 -4.62 -19.54
N GLU A 121 3.28 -4.94 -18.34
CA GLU A 121 3.45 -6.32 -17.90
C GLU A 121 2.12 -7.09 -17.89
N VAL A 122 1.03 -6.44 -17.44
CA VAL A 122 -0.31 -7.05 -17.40
C VAL A 122 -0.84 -7.29 -18.83
N CYS A 123 -0.73 -6.30 -19.71
CA CYS A 123 -1.15 -6.41 -21.11
C CYS A 123 -0.36 -7.46 -21.90
N GLU A 124 0.97 -7.50 -21.76
CA GLU A 124 1.84 -8.47 -22.43
C GLU A 124 1.52 -9.90 -22.01
N LYS A 125 1.33 -10.15 -20.71
CA LYS A 125 0.93 -11.47 -20.18
C LYS A 125 -0.41 -11.93 -20.72
N ALA A 126 -1.35 -11.01 -20.93
CA ALA A 126 -2.67 -11.29 -21.51
C ALA A 126 -2.66 -11.36 -23.05
N GLY A 127 -1.56 -10.97 -23.72
CA GLY A 127 -1.50 -10.91 -25.18
C GLY A 127 -2.28 -9.73 -25.79
N VAL A 128 -2.53 -8.67 -25.02
CA VAL A 128 -3.20 -7.45 -25.48
C VAL A 128 -2.17 -6.43 -25.94
N LYS A 129 -2.29 -5.97 -27.19
CA LYS A 129 -1.49 -4.84 -27.68
C LYS A 129 -1.92 -3.57 -26.97
N ALA A 130 -0.96 -2.77 -26.51
CA ALA A 130 -1.25 -1.53 -25.83
C ALA A 130 -0.25 -0.43 -26.20
N LEU A 131 -0.74 0.82 -26.25
CA LEU A 131 0.05 2.03 -26.25
C LEU A 131 -0.07 2.67 -24.87
N ILE A 132 1.04 2.68 -24.13
CA ILE A 132 1.07 3.05 -22.72
C ILE A 132 1.97 4.27 -22.54
N ALA A 133 1.35 5.42 -22.31
CA ALA A 133 2.02 6.71 -22.13
C ALA A 133 1.28 7.54 -21.05
N PRO A 134 1.25 7.08 -19.79
CA PRO A 134 0.62 7.82 -18.70
C PRO A 134 1.36 9.13 -18.41
N GLU A 135 0.62 10.14 -17.95
CA GLU A 135 1.21 11.39 -17.47
C GLU A 135 1.96 11.19 -16.15
N TYR A 136 1.52 10.25 -15.29
CA TYR A 136 2.26 9.88 -14.08
C TYR A 136 3.45 8.96 -14.41
N THR A 137 4.67 9.51 -14.31
CA THR A 137 5.92 8.83 -14.71
C THR A 137 6.78 8.36 -13.53
N GLU A 138 6.46 8.78 -12.31
CA GLU A 138 7.25 8.45 -11.13
C GLU A 138 7.16 6.96 -10.77
N LYS A 139 8.13 6.49 -9.96
CA LYS A 139 8.12 5.12 -9.45
C LYS A 139 7.16 5.00 -8.28
N ILE A 140 6.26 4.02 -8.38
CA ILE A 140 5.34 3.64 -7.32
C ILE A 140 6.08 2.70 -6.36
N GLU A 141 6.15 3.08 -5.09
CA GLU A 141 6.85 2.32 -4.03
C GLU A 141 6.33 0.88 -3.94
N TYR A 142 5.00 0.74 -3.90
CA TYR A 142 4.28 -0.54 -3.86
C TYR A 142 2.89 -0.38 -4.50
N GLU A 143 2.58 -1.26 -5.44
CA GLU A 143 1.25 -1.38 -6.05
C GLU A 143 0.78 -2.82 -5.95
N CYS A 144 -0.48 -3.03 -5.62
CA CYS A 144 -1.09 -4.33 -5.37
C CYS A 144 -2.38 -4.44 -6.19
N GLN A 145 -2.46 -5.46 -7.03
CA GLN A 145 -3.72 -5.97 -7.57
C GLN A 145 -4.27 -6.94 -6.53
N TYR A 146 -5.48 -6.70 -6.02
CA TYR A 146 -6.01 -7.46 -4.89
C TYR A 146 -7.42 -7.97 -5.18
N ARG A 147 -7.51 -9.24 -5.61
CA ARG A 147 -8.76 -9.94 -5.96
C ARG A 147 -9.55 -9.20 -7.03
N GLU A 148 -8.85 -8.81 -8.09
CA GLU A 148 -9.39 -8.09 -9.25
C GLU A 148 -9.05 -8.85 -10.54
N SER A 149 -9.85 -8.69 -11.59
CA SER A 149 -9.43 -9.09 -12.94
C SER A 149 -8.30 -8.17 -13.43
N ASN A 150 -7.54 -8.58 -14.45
CA ASN A 150 -6.53 -7.71 -15.04
C ASN A 150 -7.14 -6.45 -15.64
N PHE A 151 -8.34 -6.53 -16.21
CA PHE A 151 -9.00 -5.37 -16.78
C PHE A 151 -9.47 -4.40 -15.70
N ASP A 152 -10.14 -4.88 -14.64
CA ASP A 152 -10.57 -4.03 -13.54
C ASP A 152 -9.38 -3.41 -12.80
N PHE A 153 -8.26 -4.13 -12.68
CA PHE A 153 -7.02 -3.56 -12.17
C PHE A 153 -6.54 -2.37 -13.01
N ILE A 154 -6.50 -2.50 -14.34
CA ILE A 154 -6.12 -1.40 -15.24
C ILE A 154 -7.13 -0.25 -15.18
N ARG A 155 -8.43 -0.54 -15.12
CA ARG A 155 -9.50 0.47 -14.92
C ARG A 155 -9.30 1.21 -13.60
N ARG A 156 -8.96 0.50 -12.53
CA ARG A 156 -8.69 1.13 -11.23
C ARG A 156 -7.46 2.01 -11.30
N LEU A 157 -6.38 1.57 -11.94
CA LEU A 157 -5.19 2.39 -12.13
C LEU A 157 -5.51 3.67 -12.93
N ALA A 158 -6.29 3.56 -14.01
CA ALA A 158 -6.76 4.72 -14.75
C ALA A 158 -7.63 5.65 -13.90
N ARG A 159 -8.49 5.11 -13.03
CA ARG A 159 -9.28 5.88 -12.05
C ARG A 159 -8.39 6.60 -11.03
N GLN A 160 -7.48 5.89 -10.36
CA GLN A 160 -6.64 6.42 -9.28
C GLN A 160 -5.71 7.52 -9.75
N TYR A 161 -5.18 7.41 -10.97
CA TYR A 161 -4.24 8.38 -11.56
C TYR A 161 -4.91 9.34 -12.55
N HIS A 162 -6.22 9.19 -12.78
CA HIS A 162 -7.01 9.95 -13.77
C HIS A 162 -6.40 9.93 -15.17
N GLU A 163 -5.89 8.76 -15.56
CA GLU A 163 -5.30 8.49 -16.88
C GLU A 163 -6.40 8.12 -17.89
N TRP A 164 -6.13 8.37 -19.16
CA TRP A 164 -7.04 7.99 -20.23
C TRP A 164 -7.01 6.47 -20.44
N LEU A 165 -8.18 5.86 -20.64
CA LEU A 165 -8.31 4.42 -20.90
C LEU A 165 -9.37 4.17 -21.97
N TYR A 166 -8.97 3.67 -23.13
CA TYR A 166 -9.90 3.23 -24.17
C TYR A 166 -9.22 2.28 -25.16
N TYR A 167 -9.96 1.70 -26.08
CA TYR A 167 -9.42 0.85 -27.14
C TYR A 167 -9.55 1.57 -28.48
N ASP A 168 -8.46 1.75 -29.23
CA ASP A 168 -8.50 2.50 -30.50
C ASP A 168 -9.05 1.68 -31.69
N GLY A 169 -9.41 0.42 -31.45
CA GLY A 169 -9.80 -0.55 -32.46
C GLY A 169 -8.76 -1.64 -32.66
N THR A 170 -7.48 -1.40 -32.36
CA THR A 170 -6.39 -2.36 -32.55
C THR A 170 -5.53 -2.59 -31.31
N GLN A 171 -5.48 -1.61 -30.42
CA GLN A 171 -4.68 -1.63 -29.20
C GLN A 171 -5.36 -0.85 -28.07
N LEU A 172 -5.06 -1.23 -26.83
CA LEU A 172 -5.49 -0.51 -25.63
C LEU A 172 -4.64 0.76 -25.48
N ILE A 173 -5.29 1.90 -25.23
CA ILE A 173 -4.63 3.17 -24.93
C ILE A 173 -4.70 3.40 -23.43
N PHE A 174 -3.54 3.59 -22.79
CA PHE A 174 -3.42 3.98 -21.38
C PHE A 174 -2.56 5.24 -21.25
N GLY A 175 -3.17 6.34 -20.84
CA GLY A 175 -2.56 7.68 -20.81
C GLY A 175 -3.01 8.58 -21.95
N LYS A 176 -2.79 9.89 -21.79
CA LYS A 176 -3.34 10.91 -22.70
C LYS A 176 -2.78 10.75 -24.13
N PRO A 177 -3.62 10.47 -25.14
CA PRO A 177 -3.13 10.24 -26.50
C PRO A 177 -2.72 11.55 -27.18
N ALA A 178 -1.84 11.45 -28.18
CA ALA A 178 -1.67 12.52 -29.16
C ALA A 178 -2.95 12.61 -30.01
N LEU A 179 -3.54 13.80 -30.08
CA LEU A 179 -4.77 14.02 -30.84
C LEU A 179 -4.51 14.01 -32.35
N SER A 180 -5.36 13.31 -33.09
CA SER A 180 -5.36 13.32 -34.55
C SER A 180 -5.93 14.63 -35.10
N SER A 181 -5.71 14.90 -36.39
CA SER A 181 -6.34 16.03 -37.08
C SER A 181 -7.86 15.91 -37.02
N ALA A 182 -8.53 17.02 -36.74
CA ALA A 182 -9.97 17.05 -36.59
C ALA A 182 -10.68 16.73 -37.91
N ILE A 183 -11.72 15.90 -37.82
CA ILE A 183 -12.57 15.50 -38.94
C ILE A 183 -13.72 16.51 -39.05
N PRO A 184 -13.89 17.22 -40.18
CA PRO A 184 -14.95 18.20 -40.33
C PRO A 184 -16.31 17.52 -40.47
N LEU A 185 -17.25 17.86 -39.58
CA LEU A 185 -18.64 17.44 -39.63
C LEU A 185 -19.54 18.68 -39.69
N THR A 186 -20.35 18.77 -40.74
CA THR A 186 -21.28 19.89 -40.96
C THR A 186 -22.70 19.43 -40.74
N TYR A 187 -23.40 20.08 -39.81
CA TYR A 187 -24.81 19.85 -39.54
C TYR A 187 -25.66 20.09 -40.80
N GLY A 188 -26.54 19.12 -41.12
CA GLY A 188 -27.34 19.11 -42.33
C GLY A 188 -26.61 18.60 -43.59
N ARG A 189 -25.35 18.13 -43.47
CA ARG A 189 -24.62 17.45 -44.56
C ARG A 189 -24.27 16.01 -44.20
N ASN A 190 -23.25 15.83 -43.36
CA ASN A 190 -22.75 14.53 -42.88
C ASN A 190 -22.98 14.35 -41.37
N LEU A 191 -23.59 15.34 -40.72
CA LEU A 191 -24.09 15.31 -39.36
C LEU A 191 -25.59 15.61 -39.40
N HIS A 192 -26.40 14.66 -38.95
CA HIS A 192 -27.85 14.65 -39.13
C HIS A 192 -28.62 15.03 -37.88
N SER A 193 -28.06 14.73 -36.71
CA SER A 193 -28.56 15.13 -35.39
C SER A 193 -27.43 15.72 -34.55
N LEU A 194 -27.74 16.72 -33.74
CA LEU A 194 -26.82 17.39 -32.83
C LEU A 194 -27.56 17.91 -31.61
N ASP A 195 -27.31 17.33 -30.44
CA ASP A 195 -27.70 17.89 -29.15
C ASP A 195 -26.47 18.46 -28.43
N ILE A 196 -26.62 19.65 -27.87
CA ILE A 196 -25.58 20.36 -27.12
C ILE A 196 -26.03 20.43 -25.66
N SER A 197 -25.33 19.71 -24.78
CA SER A 197 -25.78 19.47 -23.40
C SER A 197 -24.82 20.05 -22.36
N ILE A 198 -25.36 20.56 -21.26
CA ILE A 198 -24.60 21.02 -20.08
C ILE A 198 -25.22 20.50 -18.77
N GLN A 199 -24.40 20.24 -17.75
CA GLN A 199 -24.85 19.69 -16.46
C GLN A 199 -23.94 20.03 -15.28
N THR A 200 -24.48 20.02 -14.06
CA THR A 200 -23.82 20.45 -12.81
C THR A 200 -23.10 19.33 -12.07
N LEU A 201 -21.88 18.99 -12.53
CA LEU A 201 -21.08 17.90 -11.97
C LEU A 201 -20.04 18.32 -10.92
N ALA A 202 -19.54 19.57 -10.97
CA ALA A 202 -18.47 20.00 -10.07
C ALA A 202 -18.90 19.97 -8.60
N ARG A 203 -18.04 19.41 -7.75
CA ARG A 203 -18.13 19.47 -6.29
C ARG A 203 -16.79 19.96 -5.76
N PRO A 204 -16.74 20.93 -4.84
CA PRO A 204 -15.48 21.25 -4.16
C PRO A 204 -15.01 20.03 -3.37
N LEU A 205 -13.72 19.72 -3.45
CA LEU A 205 -13.07 18.62 -2.75
C LEU A 205 -11.94 19.20 -1.90
N ALA A 206 -11.77 18.64 -0.71
CA ALA A 206 -10.61 18.89 0.13
C ALA A 206 -10.11 17.57 0.70
N GLY A 207 -8.86 17.53 1.12
CA GLY A 207 -8.32 16.29 1.65
C GLY A 207 -6.94 16.38 2.20
N GLN A 208 -6.56 15.29 2.86
CA GLN A 208 -5.31 15.20 3.60
C GLN A 208 -4.64 13.86 3.31
N SER A 209 -3.31 13.88 3.28
CA SER A 209 -2.50 12.67 3.27
C SER A 209 -1.41 12.77 4.33
N TYR A 210 -1.07 11.63 4.93
CA TYR A 210 0.03 11.51 5.87
C TYR A 210 1.12 10.63 5.27
N HIS A 211 2.29 11.23 5.08
CA HIS A 211 3.50 10.59 4.62
C HIS A 211 4.34 10.18 5.83
N SER A 212 4.33 8.88 6.11
CA SER A 212 4.97 8.36 7.33
C SER A 212 6.51 8.37 7.33
N PRO A 213 7.24 8.22 6.20
CA PRO A 213 8.70 8.20 6.23
C PRO A 213 9.37 9.48 6.75
N ASP A 214 8.74 10.64 6.62
CA ASP A 214 9.26 11.94 7.08
C ASP A 214 8.33 12.63 8.09
N ASN A 215 7.27 11.94 8.54
CA ASN A 215 6.27 12.46 9.47
C ASN A 215 5.60 13.76 8.98
N GLN A 216 5.31 13.87 7.69
CA GLN A 216 4.66 15.05 7.12
C GLN A 216 3.17 14.80 6.83
N LYS A 217 2.38 15.84 7.10
CA LYS A 217 1.00 15.94 6.67
C LYS A 217 0.91 16.88 5.47
N TYR A 218 0.15 16.47 4.47
CA TYR A 218 -0.14 17.25 3.28
C TYR A 218 -1.64 17.52 3.22
N ASP A 219 -2.02 18.77 3.01
CA ASP A 219 -3.40 19.22 2.84
C ASP A 219 -3.57 19.76 1.42
N SER A 220 -4.71 19.49 0.77
CA SER A 220 -4.98 19.99 -0.58
C SER A 220 -6.48 20.15 -0.83
N SER A 221 -6.81 20.83 -1.92
CA SER A 221 -8.19 21.06 -2.38
C SER A 221 -8.25 21.12 -3.89
N SER A 222 -9.41 20.78 -4.44
CA SER A 222 -9.68 20.91 -5.87
C SER A 222 -9.69 22.38 -6.31
N PRO A 223 -9.24 22.69 -7.54
CA PRO A 223 -9.30 24.04 -8.07
C PRO A 223 -10.72 24.45 -8.49
N ASP A 224 -11.06 25.73 -8.29
CA ASP A 224 -12.32 26.35 -8.76
C ASP A 224 -12.28 26.78 -10.25
N ALA A 225 -11.23 26.39 -10.96
CA ALA A 225 -11.04 26.64 -12.39
C ALA A 225 -10.27 25.48 -13.02
N PRO A 226 -10.92 24.34 -13.35
CA PRO A 226 -10.25 23.21 -13.99
C PRO A 226 -9.83 23.56 -15.41
N LYS A 227 -8.72 22.94 -15.85
CA LYS A 227 -8.24 23.10 -17.23
C LYS A 227 -9.07 22.26 -18.19
N GLY A 228 -9.18 22.74 -19.44
CA GLY A 228 -9.69 21.94 -20.56
C GLY A 228 -11.20 22.03 -20.84
N LEU A 229 -11.96 22.77 -20.03
CA LEU A 229 -13.36 23.08 -20.32
C LEU A 229 -13.48 24.24 -21.33
N ASN A 230 -14.44 24.13 -22.25
CA ASN A 230 -14.83 25.22 -23.15
C ASN A 230 -15.78 26.22 -22.44
N ALA A 231 -16.30 27.22 -23.15
CA ALA A 231 -17.16 28.25 -22.56
C ALA A 231 -18.44 27.69 -21.88
N LEU A 232 -19.08 26.70 -22.52
CA LEU A 232 -20.27 26.03 -21.97
C LEU A 232 -19.92 25.18 -20.75
N GLY A 233 -18.84 24.39 -20.83
CA GLY A 233 -18.34 23.60 -19.70
C GLY A 233 -17.98 24.47 -18.50
N ASN A 234 -17.33 25.61 -18.71
CA ASN A 234 -17.01 26.56 -17.63
C ASN A 234 -18.28 27.16 -16.99
N SER A 235 -19.30 27.51 -17.79
CA SER A 235 -20.57 28.02 -17.24
C SER A 235 -21.28 26.97 -16.38
N ALA A 236 -21.30 25.71 -16.83
CA ALA A 236 -21.85 24.59 -16.08
C ALA A 236 -21.07 24.32 -14.78
N PHE A 237 -19.74 24.38 -14.86
CA PHE A 237 -18.85 24.23 -13.71
C PHE A 237 -19.13 25.30 -12.63
N GLN A 238 -19.16 26.59 -13.01
CA GLN A 238 -19.42 27.69 -12.07
C GLN A 238 -20.83 27.63 -11.47
N SER A 239 -21.82 27.22 -12.27
CA SER A 239 -23.18 26.98 -11.80
C SER A 239 -23.21 25.85 -10.77
N SER A 240 -22.42 24.80 -10.97
CA SER A 240 -22.31 23.68 -10.03
C SER A 240 -21.65 24.08 -8.71
N LEU A 241 -20.57 24.87 -8.74
CA LEU A 241 -19.94 25.37 -7.50
C LEU A 241 -20.84 26.34 -6.73
N SER A 242 -21.72 27.07 -7.42
CA SER A 242 -22.74 27.91 -6.77
C SER A 242 -23.79 27.08 -6.03
N LEU A 243 -24.08 25.88 -6.53
CA LEU A 243 -25.04 24.93 -5.95
C LEU A 243 -24.43 24.14 -4.77
N PHE A 244 -23.18 23.68 -4.91
CA PHE A 244 -22.49 22.84 -3.92
C PHE A 244 -21.34 23.60 -3.26
N LYS A 245 -21.60 24.14 -2.06
CA LYS A 245 -20.68 25.05 -1.37
C LYS A 245 -19.71 24.37 -0.41
N SER A 246 -20.09 23.22 0.14
CA SER A 246 -19.29 22.54 1.17
C SER A 246 -18.31 21.55 0.54
N PRO A 247 -16.99 21.68 0.78
CA PRO A 247 -16.04 20.72 0.30
C PRO A 247 -16.26 19.34 0.90
N ALA A 248 -16.25 18.30 0.06
CA ALA A 248 -16.20 16.93 0.56
C ALA A 248 -14.77 16.61 0.97
N ASN A 249 -14.59 16.24 2.25
CA ASN A 249 -13.29 15.82 2.78
C ASN A 249 -13.03 14.35 2.42
N GLN A 250 -12.01 14.10 1.60
CA GLN A 250 -11.66 12.77 1.09
C GLN A 250 -10.15 12.53 1.18
N SER A 251 -9.73 11.27 1.21
CA SER A 251 -8.33 10.90 1.02
C SER A 251 -8.03 10.70 -0.47
N ALA A 252 -6.78 10.96 -0.89
CA ALA A 252 -6.33 10.52 -2.20
C ALA A 252 -6.41 8.99 -2.30
N GLU A 253 -6.99 8.49 -3.41
CA GLU A 253 -7.03 7.06 -3.70
C GLU A 253 -5.61 6.47 -3.83
N PRO A 254 -4.71 7.00 -4.68
CA PRO A 254 -3.33 6.53 -4.71
C PRO A 254 -2.55 6.95 -3.46
N ARG A 255 -1.51 6.19 -3.13
CA ARG A 255 -0.52 6.58 -2.12
C ARG A 255 0.33 7.72 -2.69
N VAL A 256 0.24 8.90 -2.09
CA VAL A 256 1.05 10.07 -2.47
C VAL A 256 2.37 10.10 -1.68
N ALA A 257 3.47 10.38 -2.36
CA ALA A 257 4.82 10.48 -1.82
C ALA A 257 5.17 11.91 -1.39
N ASN A 258 4.50 12.93 -1.95
CA ASN A 258 4.77 14.32 -1.64
C ASN A 258 3.53 15.22 -1.88
N LYS A 259 3.64 16.49 -1.48
CA LYS A 259 2.58 17.50 -1.64
C LYS A 259 2.16 17.74 -3.09
N GLY A 260 3.12 17.77 -4.03
CA GLY A 260 2.85 18.04 -5.45
C GLY A 260 2.00 16.95 -6.09
N GLU A 261 2.20 15.69 -5.70
CA GLU A 261 1.34 14.58 -6.13
C GLU A 261 -0.08 14.70 -5.57
N LEU A 262 -0.24 15.13 -4.31
CA LEU A 262 -1.57 15.34 -3.72
C LEU A 262 -2.33 16.47 -4.43
N ASP A 263 -1.64 17.57 -4.76
CA ASP A 263 -2.22 18.69 -5.50
C ASP A 263 -2.62 18.28 -6.92
N SER A 264 -1.75 17.52 -7.59
CA SER A 264 -2.02 16.97 -8.91
C SER A 264 -3.22 16.02 -8.88
N TYR A 265 -3.35 15.17 -7.86
CA TYR A 265 -4.49 14.29 -7.69
C TYR A 265 -5.81 15.07 -7.59
N PHE A 266 -5.93 16.05 -6.68
CA PHE A 266 -7.17 16.83 -6.55
C PHE A 266 -7.48 17.68 -7.78
N GLN A 267 -6.45 18.18 -8.47
CA GLN A 267 -6.61 18.86 -9.75
C GLN A 267 -7.19 17.92 -10.81
N LYS A 268 -6.58 16.75 -11.02
CA LYS A 268 -7.03 15.79 -12.03
C LYS A 268 -8.38 15.19 -11.70
N LYS A 269 -8.66 14.93 -10.42
CA LYS A 269 -9.97 14.47 -9.96
C LYS A 269 -11.07 15.47 -10.33
N GLN A 270 -10.87 16.75 -10.03
CA GLN A 270 -11.82 17.79 -10.42
C GLN A 270 -12.01 17.84 -11.94
N GLN A 271 -10.92 17.73 -12.72
CA GLN A 271 -10.98 17.74 -14.18
C GLN A 271 -11.75 16.54 -14.73
N SER A 272 -11.50 15.34 -14.20
CA SER A 272 -12.15 14.09 -14.59
C SER A 272 -13.64 14.08 -14.21
N ASP A 273 -13.98 14.43 -12.98
CA ASP A 273 -15.37 14.48 -12.48
C ASP A 273 -16.21 15.53 -13.22
N THR A 274 -15.58 16.57 -13.77
CA THR A 274 -16.26 17.67 -14.50
C THR A 274 -16.09 17.62 -16.00
N ALA A 275 -15.39 16.62 -16.54
CA ALA A 275 -15.11 16.48 -17.97
C ALA A 275 -16.40 16.49 -18.81
N ALA A 276 -17.46 15.87 -18.29
CA ALA A 276 -18.78 15.79 -18.92
C ALA A 276 -19.75 16.91 -18.48
N SER A 277 -19.26 18.01 -17.88
CA SER A 277 -20.11 19.18 -17.56
C SER A 277 -20.69 19.82 -18.82
N HIS A 278 -20.03 19.60 -19.95
CA HIS A 278 -20.54 19.87 -21.27
C HIS A 278 -20.15 18.74 -22.23
N PHE A 279 -21.11 18.27 -23.01
CA PHE A 279 -20.92 17.23 -24.03
C PHE A 279 -21.90 17.45 -25.18
N ILE A 280 -21.63 16.79 -26.31
CA ILE A 280 -22.55 16.73 -27.44
C ILE A 280 -22.96 15.28 -27.72
N THR A 281 -24.18 15.08 -28.21
CA THR A 281 -24.63 13.82 -28.81
C THR A 281 -25.02 14.06 -30.26
N CYS A 282 -24.59 13.16 -31.13
CA CYS A 282 -24.62 13.38 -32.57
C CYS A 282 -25.05 12.12 -33.32
N GLU A 283 -25.71 12.29 -34.46
CA GLU A 283 -25.90 11.23 -35.46
C GLU A 283 -25.22 11.60 -36.78
N SER A 284 -24.49 10.67 -37.39
CA SER A 284 -23.71 10.91 -38.60
C SER A 284 -23.69 9.68 -39.51
N ASP A 285 -23.46 9.88 -40.80
CA ASP A 285 -23.19 8.81 -41.78
C ASP A 285 -21.71 8.73 -42.19
N TYR A 286 -20.83 9.49 -41.52
CA TYR A 286 -19.39 9.44 -41.72
C TYR A 286 -18.79 8.19 -41.07
N TYR A 287 -18.33 7.25 -41.90
CA TYR A 287 -18.02 5.88 -41.47
C TYR A 287 -16.58 5.65 -40.97
N LEU A 288 -15.76 6.69 -40.96
CA LEU A 288 -14.39 6.67 -40.44
C LEU A 288 -14.26 7.25 -39.02
N LEU A 289 -15.39 7.56 -38.36
CA LEU A 289 -15.36 7.95 -36.95
C LEU A 289 -15.08 6.72 -36.07
N THR A 290 -14.40 6.93 -34.94
CA THR A 290 -14.17 5.91 -33.90
C THR A 290 -14.08 6.60 -32.55
N VAL A 291 -14.11 5.85 -31.45
CA VAL A 291 -13.77 6.41 -30.14
C VAL A 291 -12.33 6.97 -30.18
N GLY A 292 -12.10 8.14 -29.61
CA GLY A 292 -10.83 8.87 -29.68
C GLY A 292 -10.65 9.76 -30.92
N SER A 293 -11.52 9.66 -31.95
CA SER A 293 -11.51 10.60 -33.07
C SER A 293 -11.84 12.02 -32.60
N VAL A 294 -11.14 13.01 -33.16
CA VAL A 294 -11.46 14.43 -32.98
C VAL A 294 -12.32 14.90 -34.15
N VAL A 295 -13.41 15.60 -33.86
CA VAL A 295 -14.35 16.15 -34.84
C VAL A 295 -14.50 17.65 -34.67
N ASP A 296 -14.54 18.38 -35.78
CA ASP A 296 -14.85 19.80 -35.81
C ASP A 296 -16.29 19.97 -36.30
N ILE A 297 -17.15 20.51 -35.45
CA ILE A 297 -18.57 20.66 -35.76
C ILE A 297 -18.81 22.05 -36.35
N THR A 298 -19.42 22.11 -37.54
CA THR A 298 -19.88 23.36 -38.16
C THR A 298 -21.37 23.32 -38.45
N THR A 299 -22.03 24.47 -38.39
CA THR A 299 -23.43 24.64 -38.79
C THR A 299 -23.61 25.87 -39.65
N ALA A 300 -24.57 25.84 -40.57
CA ALA A 300 -24.98 27.03 -41.31
C ALA A 300 -25.97 27.85 -40.49
N ILE A 301 -25.62 29.09 -40.16
CA ILE A 301 -26.51 30.05 -39.50
C ILE A 301 -27.00 31.06 -40.53
N HIS A 302 -28.30 31.33 -40.52
CA HIS A 302 -28.90 32.37 -41.34
C HIS A 302 -28.49 33.75 -40.81
N ALA A 303 -27.65 34.46 -41.55
CA ALA A 303 -27.35 35.86 -41.31
C ALA A 303 -28.39 36.77 -41.97
N GLU A 304 -28.39 38.08 -41.66
CA GLU A 304 -29.29 39.02 -42.32
C GLU A 304 -29.11 38.99 -43.87
N LYS A 305 -30.23 39.10 -44.61
CA LYS A 305 -30.33 39.15 -46.08
C LYS A 305 -29.78 37.92 -46.84
N SER A 306 -30.41 36.76 -46.69
CA SER A 306 -30.18 35.56 -47.54
C SER A 306 -28.73 35.04 -47.59
N ILE A 307 -27.87 35.46 -46.65
CA ILE A 307 -26.50 34.99 -46.52
C ILE A 307 -26.47 33.93 -45.42
N PHE A 308 -25.95 32.74 -45.74
CA PHE A 308 -25.63 31.74 -44.74
C PHE A 308 -24.16 31.87 -44.36
N MET A 309 -23.87 31.99 -43.07
CA MET A 309 -22.50 31.95 -42.55
C MET A 309 -22.26 30.59 -41.89
N GLU A 310 -21.11 29.99 -42.18
CA GLU A 310 -20.67 28.79 -41.50
C GLU A 310 -20.11 29.16 -40.12
N GLN A 311 -20.74 28.65 -39.07
CA GLN A 311 -20.34 28.86 -37.69
C GLN A 311 -19.71 27.56 -37.15
N SER A 312 -18.49 27.66 -36.62
CA SER A 312 -17.91 26.57 -35.84
C SER A 312 -18.56 26.50 -34.46
N LEU A 313 -18.95 25.30 -34.06
CA LEU A 313 -19.47 24.97 -32.73
C LEU A 313 -18.38 24.36 -31.82
N GLY A 314 -17.15 24.28 -32.32
CA GLY A 314 -15.98 23.79 -31.61
C GLY A 314 -15.52 22.39 -32.03
N SER A 315 -14.41 21.99 -31.42
CA SER A 315 -13.76 20.69 -31.61
C SER A 315 -14.06 19.76 -30.45
N TYR A 316 -14.39 18.51 -30.76
CA TYR A 316 -14.81 17.52 -29.77
C TYR A 316 -14.08 16.19 -29.99
N ILE A 317 -13.79 15.47 -28.91
CA ILE A 317 -13.24 14.12 -28.94
C ILE A 317 -14.33 13.11 -28.61
N ILE A 318 -14.51 12.12 -29.47
CA ILE A 318 -15.52 11.07 -29.31
C ILE A 318 -15.16 10.16 -28.15
N THR A 319 -16.05 10.02 -27.18
CA THR A 319 -15.89 9.15 -25.99
C THR A 319 -16.79 7.93 -26.03
N GLU A 320 -17.82 7.95 -26.87
CA GLU A 320 -18.71 6.83 -27.13
C GLU A 320 -19.19 6.90 -28.58
N ILE A 321 -19.23 5.78 -29.28
CA ILE A 321 -19.81 5.68 -30.62
C ILE A 321 -20.43 4.30 -30.84
N THR A 322 -21.63 4.29 -31.39
CA THR A 322 -22.29 3.07 -31.89
C THR A 322 -22.43 3.16 -33.39
N HIS A 323 -21.81 2.22 -34.10
CA HIS A 323 -21.95 2.03 -35.53
C HIS A 323 -23.06 1.03 -35.81
N VAL A 324 -23.92 1.34 -36.78
CA VAL A 324 -24.90 0.40 -37.32
C VAL A 324 -24.74 0.34 -38.83
N ILE A 325 -24.42 -0.85 -39.33
CA ILE A 325 -24.18 -1.12 -40.74
C ILE A 325 -25.22 -2.14 -41.19
N GLY A 326 -26.03 -1.83 -42.18
CA GLY A 326 -27.02 -2.73 -42.76
C GLY A 326 -26.68 -3.16 -44.19
N THR A 327 -27.56 -3.95 -44.80
CA THR A 327 -27.45 -4.34 -46.20
C THR A 327 -27.47 -3.12 -47.15
N GLY A 328 -26.76 -3.21 -48.28
CA GLY A 328 -26.79 -2.18 -49.33
C GLY A 328 -26.03 -0.89 -48.99
N ASN A 329 -24.95 -0.98 -48.19
CA ASN A 329 -24.14 0.17 -47.73
C ASN A 329 -24.92 1.19 -46.87
N ASN A 330 -26.04 0.78 -46.26
CA ASN A 330 -26.70 1.61 -45.25
C ASN A 330 -25.80 1.68 -44.02
N TYR A 331 -25.43 2.90 -43.61
CA TYR A 331 -24.57 3.14 -42.46
C TYR A 331 -25.02 4.41 -41.76
N TYR A 332 -25.10 4.32 -40.45
CA TYR A 332 -25.17 5.46 -39.56
C TYR A 332 -24.42 5.16 -38.27
N ASN A 333 -24.06 6.21 -37.55
CA ASN A 333 -23.54 6.12 -36.21
C ASN A 333 -24.16 7.18 -35.30
N SER A 334 -24.25 6.84 -34.02
CA SER A 334 -24.58 7.78 -32.94
C SER A 334 -23.38 7.89 -32.00
N PHE A 335 -22.96 9.10 -31.65
CA PHE A 335 -21.79 9.29 -30.80
C PHE A 335 -21.97 10.38 -29.74
N THR A 336 -21.27 10.21 -28.62
CA THR A 336 -21.12 11.21 -27.57
C THR A 336 -19.69 11.72 -27.59
N ALA A 337 -19.51 13.03 -27.51
CA ALA A 337 -18.18 13.65 -27.53
C ALA A 337 -18.04 14.76 -26.48
N LEU A 338 -16.84 14.86 -25.92
CA LEU A 338 -16.42 15.93 -24.99
C LEU A 338 -15.59 16.97 -25.72
N SER A 339 -15.35 18.13 -25.13
CA SER A 339 -14.44 19.12 -25.73
C SER A 339 -13.05 18.50 -25.99
N SER A 340 -12.46 18.73 -27.16
CA SER A 340 -11.15 18.18 -27.50
C SER A 340 -10.01 18.70 -26.63
N THR A 341 -10.22 19.85 -25.95
CA THR A 341 -9.24 20.44 -25.01
C THR A 341 -9.29 19.82 -23.62
N VAL A 342 -10.18 18.86 -23.37
CA VAL A 342 -10.37 18.24 -22.06
C VAL A 342 -9.03 17.73 -21.49
N ALA A 343 -8.76 18.05 -20.23
CA ALA A 343 -7.52 17.65 -19.58
C ALA A 343 -7.51 16.14 -19.26
N SER A 344 -8.58 15.67 -18.61
CA SER A 344 -8.83 14.29 -18.20
C SER A 344 -10.24 13.87 -18.62
N ILE A 345 -10.41 12.62 -19.05
CA ILE A 345 -11.73 12.05 -19.33
C ILE A 345 -12.43 11.60 -18.02
N PRO A 346 -13.75 11.34 -18.03
CA PRO A 346 -14.43 10.73 -16.91
C PRO A 346 -13.71 9.43 -16.48
N ALA A 347 -13.46 9.27 -15.19
CA ALA A 347 -12.78 8.10 -14.66
C ALA A 347 -13.62 6.81 -14.85
N PRO A 348 -12.99 5.64 -14.99
CA PRO A 348 -13.69 4.37 -14.99
C PRO A 348 -14.55 4.17 -13.74
N ASP A 349 -15.78 3.69 -13.92
CA ASP A 349 -16.61 3.22 -12.81
C ASP A 349 -16.23 1.79 -12.42
N VAL A 350 -15.29 1.70 -11.48
CA VAL A 350 -14.74 0.43 -10.98
C VAL A 350 -14.56 0.55 -9.46
N PRO A 351 -14.98 -0.44 -8.66
CA PRO A 351 -14.80 -0.38 -7.21
C PRO A 351 -13.31 -0.41 -6.84
N LEU A 352 -12.96 0.24 -5.72
CA LEU A 352 -11.63 0.09 -5.13
C LEU A 352 -11.57 -1.23 -4.35
N PRO A 353 -10.45 -1.96 -4.39
CA PRO A 353 -10.28 -3.21 -3.65
C PRO A 353 -10.24 -2.92 -2.15
N VAL A 354 -10.92 -3.78 -1.39
CA VAL A 354 -10.96 -3.70 0.08
C VAL A 354 -10.13 -4.85 0.65
N ALA A 355 -8.96 -4.51 1.16
CA ALA A 355 -8.02 -5.46 1.74
C ALA A 355 -8.37 -5.77 3.20
N GLN A 356 -8.69 -7.04 3.46
CA GLN A 356 -8.89 -7.54 4.81
C GLN A 356 -7.55 -7.84 5.47
N THR A 357 -7.54 -7.85 6.80
CA THR A 357 -6.38 -8.27 7.60
C THR A 357 -5.91 -9.67 7.20
N GLN A 358 -4.60 -9.84 7.05
CA GLN A 358 -3.98 -11.07 6.52
C GLN A 358 -2.77 -11.48 7.33
N GLN A 359 -2.45 -12.78 7.28
CA GLN A 359 -1.18 -13.29 7.81
C GLN A 359 -0.06 -13.10 6.77
N ALA A 360 1.13 -12.79 7.27
CA ALA A 360 2.34 -12.66 6.48
C ALA A 360 3.55 -13.19 7.26
N VAL A 361 4.61 -13.51 6.52
CA VAL A 361 5.91 -13.87 7.08
C VAL A 361 6.87 -12.69 6.91
N VAL A 362 7.61 -12.34 7.96
CA VAL A 362 8.65 -11.31 7.88
C VAL A 362 9.82 -11.82 7.04
N ILE A 363 10.17 -11.08 6.00
CA ILE A 363 11.29 -11.40 5.09
C ILE A 363 12.56 -10.68 5.53
N SER A 364 12.43 -9.45 6.03
CA SER A 364 13.56 -8.67 6.53
C SER A 364 13.09 -7.60 7.51
N ASN A 365 13.89 -7.41 8.57
CA ASN A 365 13.76 -6.33 9.54
C ASN A 365 14.95 -5.36 9.51
N ASP A 366 15.87 -5.51 8.54
CA ASP A 366 17.02 -4.62 8.35
C ASP A 366 16.64 -3.36 7.55
N ASP A 367 15.78 -2.52 8.14
CA ASP A 367 15.30 -1.29 7.50
C ASP A 367 16.47 -0.34 7.17
N PRO A 368 16.69 0.02 5.89
CA PRO A 368 17.75 0.96 5.49
C PRO A 368 17.64 2.33 6.16
N LYS A 369 16.43 2.76 6.53
CA LYS A 369 16.18 4.03 7.23
C LYS A 369 16.15 3.90 8.75
N LYS A 370 16.28 2.68 9.30
CA LYS A 370 16.27 2.39 10.74
C LYS A 370 15.02 2.95 11.45
N GLN A 371 13.85 2.86 10.81
CA GLN A 371 12.57 3.35 11.34
C GLN A 371 11.72 2.24 11.98
N GLY A 372 12.30 1.08 12.28
CA GLY A 372 11.57 -0.06 12.85
C GLY A 372 10.53 -0.67 11.89
N ARG A 373 10.75 -0.55 10.59
CA ARG A 373 9.90 -1.15 9.55
C ARG A 373 10.37 -2.55 9.21
N VAL A 374 9.48 -3.33 8.62
CA VAL A 374 9.79 -4.67 8.12
C VAL A 374 9.33 -4.80 6.67
N GLN A 375 9.92 -5.73 5.93
CA GLN A 375 9.34 -6.26 4.71
C GLN A 375 8.71 -7.60 5.02
N VAL A 376 7.51 -7.83 4.50
CA VAL A 376 6.78 -9.08 4.71
C VAL A 376 6.37 -9.69 3.38
N LYS A 377 6.00 -10.97 3.42
CA LYS A 377 5.42 -11.70 2.31
C LYS A 377 4.08 -12.27 2.73
N MET A 378 3.01 -11.77 2.11
CA MET A 378 1.67 -12.32 2.26
C MET A 378 1.59 -13.72 1.65
N HIS A 379 0.67 -14.57 2.10
CA HIS A 379 0.59 -15.96 1.62
C HIS A 379 0.33 -16.08 0.11
N TRP A 380 -0.39 -15.13 -0.49
CA TRP A 380 -0.65 -15.12 -1.94
C TRP A 380 0.51 -14.54 -2.77
N GLN A 381 1.48 -13.87 -2.14
CA GLN A 381 2.66 -13.35 -2.84
C GLN A 381 3.60 -14.51 -3.18
N THR A 382 3.74 -14.81 -4.46
CA THR A 382 4.58 -15.91 -4.97
C THR A 382 5.84 -15.38 -5.66
N GLY A 383 6.83 -16.25 -5.89
CA GLY A 383 8.11 -15.86 -6.48
C GLY A 383 8.81 -14.75 -5.69
N GLY A 384 9.29 -13.72 -6.39
CA GLY A 384 9.97 -12.56 -5.81
C GLY A 384 9.05 -11.44 -5.28
N MET A 385 7.74 -11.66 -5.20
CA MET A 385 6.80 -10.68 -4.64
C MET A 385 6.97 -10.55 -3.12
N GLN A 386 6.95 -9.31 -2.63
CA GLN A 386 6.99 -8.94 -1.21
C GLN A 386 6.47 -7.50 -1.05
N THR A 387 6.23 -7.05 0.18
CA THR A 387 5.84 -5.65 0.44
C THR A 387 7.02 -4.68 0.33
N SER A 388 6.73 -3.39 0.27
CA SER A 388 7.71 -2.36 0.60
C SER A 388 8.04 -2.40 2.10
N TRP A 389 8.86 -1.48 2.59
CA TRP A 389 9.12 -1.34 4.02
C TRP A 389 7.88 -0.79 4.74
N ILE A 390 7.17 -1.67 5.45
CA ILE A 390 5.92 -1.36 6.13
C ILE A 390 6.12 -1.13 7.62
N ARG A 391 5.30 -0.26 8.21
CA ARG A 391 5.38 0.09 9.63
C ARG A 391 4.92 -1.08 10.51
N VAL A 392 5.45 -1.13 11.73
CA VAL A 392 5.01 -2.03 12.79
C VAL A 392 4.25 -1.22 13.84
N MET A 393 3.07 -1.69 14.24
CA MET A 393 2.33 -1.13 15.37
C MET A 393 3.05 -1.48 16.66
N ALA A 394 3.38 -0.45 17.45
CA ALA A 394 3.93 -0.62 18.80
C ALA A 394 2.84 -0.31 19.85
N PRO A 395 2.90 -0.94 21.05
CA PRO A 395 1.96 -0.63 22.14
C PRO A 395 1.97 0.85 22.58
N ASP A 396 3.14 1.48 22.61
CA ASP A 396 3.32 2.93 22.78
C ASP A 396 4.48 3.37 21.88
N ALA A 397 4.27 4.44 21.12
CA ALA A 397 5.29 5.07 20.30
C ALA A 397 5.09 6.59 20.29
N GLY A 398 6.13 7.34 20.65
CA GLY A 398 6.05 8.79 20.71
C GLY A 398 7.36 9.45 21.10
N MET A 399 7.38 10.79 21.04
CA MET A 399 8.52 11.62 21.45
C MET A 399 8.21 12.44 22.70
N SER A 400 9.23 13.06 23.29
CA SER A 400 9.11 14.09 24.33
C SER A 400 10.32 15.03 24.30
N ASP A 401 10.29 16.12 25.05
CA ASP A 401 11.42 17.07 25.15
C ASP A 401 12.73 16.43 25.62
N LYS A 402 12.67 15.29 26.33
CA LYS A 402 13.84 14.55 26.83
C LYS A 402 14.24 13.37 25.94
N VAL A 403 13.31 12.88 25.11
CA VAL A 403 13.49 11.70 24.26
C VAL A 403 13.04 12.10 22.85
N PRO A 404 13.98 12.57 22.00
CA PRO A 404 13.65 13.07 20.66
C PRO A 404 13.27 11.95 19.67
N SER A 405 13.57 10.69 20.01
CA SER A 405 13.13 9.49 19.31
C SER A 405 11.99 8.80 20.08
N ASN A 406 11.90 7.47 20.03
CA ASN A 406 10.83 6.73 20.69
C ASN A 406 11.04 6.65 22.22
N ARG A 407 10.08 7.16 23.00
CA ARG A 407 9.97 6.96 24.46
C ARG A 407 9.10 5.76 24.87
N GLY A 408 8.69 4.91 23.93
CA GLY A 408 7.82 3.76 24.16
C GLY A 408 8.50 2.41 23.86
N PHE A 409 7.72 1.45 23.38
CA PHE A 409 8.18 0.07 23.13
C PHE A 409 8.92 -0.04 21.80
N VAL A 410 10.01 -0.81 21.79
CA VAL A 410 10.77 -1.15 20.57
C VAL A 410 11.00 -2.66 20.52
N PHE A 411 10.04 -3.37 19.92
CA PHE A 411 10.11 -4.81 19.65
C PHE A 411 9.70 -5.03 18.19
N ILE A 412 10.69 -5.15 17.31
CA ILE A 412 10.48 -5.30 15.87
C ILE A 412 10.47 -6.79 15.55
N PRO A 413 9.42 -7.32 14.89
CA PRO A 413 9.39 -8.68 14.40
C PRO A 413 10.64 -9.01 13.59
N GLU A 414 11.21 -10.19 13.82
CA GLU A 414 12.42 -10.63 13.16
C GLU A 414 12.11 -11.48 11.92
N LYS A 415 13.12 -11.71 11.09
CA LYS A 415 12.99 -12.58 9.91
C LYS A 415 12.40 -13.95 10.30
N ASP A 416 11.49 -14.44 9.45
CA ASP A 416 10.74 -15.70 9.59
C ASP A 416 9.61 -15.68 10.65
N ASP A 417 9.40 -14.57 11.37
CA ASP A 417 8.25 -14.40 12.25
C ASP A 417 6.93 -14.33 11.46
N LEU A 418 5.87 -14.90 12.05
CA LEU A 418 4.50 -14.75 11.56
C LEU A 418 3.86 -13.50 12.16
N VAL A 419 3.36 -12.64 11.29
CA VAL A 419 2.72 -11.37 11.65
C VAL A 419 1.34 -11.24 11.04
N LEU A 420 0.50 -10.45 11.70
CA LEU A 420 -0.80 -10.02 11.20
C LEU A 420 -0.65 -8.63 10.57
N VAL A 421 -1.06 -8.49 9.31
CA VAL A 421 -0.96 -7.24 8.54
C VAL A 421 -2.35 -6.67 8.31
N ALA A 422 -2.53 -5.39 8.59
CA ALA A 422 -3.72 -4.62 8.24
C ALA A 422 -3.39 -3.53 7.22
N PHE A 423 -4.42 -2.85 6.74
CA PHE A 423 -4.35 -1.94 5.61
C PHE A 423 -5.00 -0.61 5.98
N ARG A 424 -4.27 0.50 5.85
CA ARG A 424 -4.82 1.82 6.18
C ARG A 424 -5.92 2.18 5.18
N HIS A 425 -7.12 2.48 5.65
CA HIS A 425 -8.33 2.67 4.83
C HIS A 425 -8.75 1.43 4.03
N ASP A 426 -8.35 0.24 4.50
CA ASP A 426 -8.55 -1.02 3.78
C ASP A 426 -7.92 -1.03 2.36
N ASP A 427 -6.94 -0.15 2.11
CA ASP A 427 -6.24 -0.02 0.84
C ASP A 427 -5.07 -1.03 0.76
N PRO A 428 -5.08 -1.99 -0.19
CA PRO A 428 -4.01 -2.98 -0.34
C PRO A 428 -2.62 -2.36 -0.56
N ASN A 429 -2.53 -1.10 -1.01
CA ASN A 429 -1.28 -0.35 -1.20
C ASN A 429 -0.76 0.30 0.10
N ARG A 430 -1.47 0.16 1.23
CA ARG A 430 -1.09 0.75 2.53
C ARG A 430 -0.99 -0.28 3.67
N PRO A 431 -0.23 -1.37 3.50
CA PRO A 431 -0.05 -2.37 4.56
C PRO A 431 0.77 -1.84 5.75
N PHE A 432 0.46 -2.35 6.95
CA PHE A 432 1.24 -2.22 8.18
C PHE A 432 1.03 -3.42 9.10
N VAL A 433 2.05 -3.81 9.85
CA VAL A 433 1.98 -4.92 10.80
C VAL A 433 1.21 -4.47 12.05
N LEU A 434 0.16 -5.20 12.41
CA LEU A 434 -0.59 -5.03 13.67
C LEU A 434 0.11 -5.68 14.86
N GLY A 435 0.79 -6.81 14.64
CA GLY A 435 1.47 -7.57 15.68
C GLY A 435 1.86 -8.95 15.21
N SER A 436 2.52 -9.71 16.08
CA SER A 436 2.95 -11.09 15.81
C SER A 436 1.88 -12.10 16.25
N LEU A 437 1.85 -13.26 15.59
CA LEU A 437 0.98 -14.39 15.95
C LEU A 437 1.81 -15.58 16.42
N PHE A 438 1.35 -16.21 17.50
CA PHE A 438 1.86 -17.51 17.89
C PHE A 438 1.50 -18.58 16.85
N ASN A 439 2.37 -19.57 16.71
CA ASN A 439 2.14 -20.79 15.96
C ASN A 439 2.45 -22.01 16.83
N GLY A 440 2.29 -23.23 16.29
CA GLY A 440 2.54 -24.47 17.03
C GLY A 440 3.97 -24.68 17.54
N LYS A 441 4.93 -23.83 17.17
CA LYS A 441 6.31 -23.82 17.66
C LYS A 441 6.62 -22.63 18.58
N THR A 442 6.05 -21.46 18.30
CA THR A 442 6.35 -20.21 19.02
C THR A 442 5.39 -19.90 20.16
N GLY A 443 4.23 -20.56 20.20
CA GLY A 443 3.26 -20.40 21.28
C GLY A 443 3.75 -20.94 22.62
N THR A 444 3.52 -20.18 23.69
CA THR A 444 3.78 -20.56 25.08
C THR A 444 2.70 -19.97 25.99
N GLY A 445 2.58 -20.46 27.23
CA GLY A 445 1.55 -20.07 28.19
C GLY A 445 0.19 -20.75 27.98
N GLY A 446 -0.85 -20.26 28.65
CA GLY A 446 -2.20 -20.83 28.57
C GLY A 446 -2.38 -22.17 29.30
N ASP A 447 -1.50 -22.48 30.25
CA ASP A 447 -1.60 -23.63 31.15
C ASP A 447 -2.74 -23.46 32.16
N SER A 448 -2.98 -24.49 32.99
CA SER A 448 -4.04 -24.46 34.00
C SER A 448 -3.83 -23.30 34.99
N GLY A 449 -4.68 -22.27 34.89
CA GLY A 449 -4.60 -21.06 35.69
C GLY A 449 -3.72 -19.95 35.10
N ASN A 450 -3.05 -20.19 33.96
CA ASN A 450 -2.23 -19.22 33.24
C ASN A 450 -1.31 -18.40 34.17
N LYS A 451 -0.53 -19.11 35.00
CA LYS A 451 0.10 -18.55 36.21
C LYS A 451 1.37 -17.77 35.93
N LYS A 452 2.05 -18.10 34.82
CA LYS A 452 3.30 -17.45 34.41
C LYS A 452 3.07 -16.46 33.28
N LYS A 453 3.68 -15.28 33.39
CA LYS A 453 3.72 -14.23 32.37
C LYS A 453 5.16 -13.87 32.11
N SER A 454 5.54 -13.66 30.86
CA SER A 454 6.94 -13.40 30.56
C SER A 454 7.16 -12.50 29.35
N LEU A 455 8.29 -11.82 29.38
CA LEU A 455 8.93 -11.20 28.22
C LEU A 455 10.24 -11.93 27.98
N THR A 456 10.47 -12.41 26.77
CA THR A 456 11.69 -13.11 26.37
C THR A 456 12.24 -12.54 25.07
N THR A 457 13.52 -12.15 25.05
CA THR A 457 14.19 -11.66 23.84
C THR A 457 14.87 -12.80 23.08
N ARG A 458 15.29 -12.55 21.82
CA ARG A 458 15.98 -13.53 20.99
C ARG A 458 17.23 -14.16 21.64
N SER A 459 17.95 -13.39 22.46
CA SER A 459 19.14 -13.91 23.16
C SER A 459 18.79 -14.81 24.35
N GLY A 460 17.52 -14.92 24.74
CA GLY A 460 17.10 -15.67 25.92
C GLY A 460 17.10 -14.86 27.22
N CYS A 461 17.24 -13.52 27.17
CA CYS A 461 17.02 -12.70 28.36
C CYS A 461 15.53 -12.68 28.69
N THR A 462 15.18 -12.83 29.97
CA THR A 462 13.78 -12.94 30.41
C THR A 462 13.44 -12.02 31.57
N ILE A 463 12.18 -11.59 31.58
CA ILE A 463 11.47 -11.12 32.77
C ILE A 463 10.27 -12.04 32.93
N THR A 464 10.16 -12.75 34.04
CA THR A 464 9.09 -13.70 34.33
C THR A 464 8.38 -13.33 35.62
N ILE A 465 7.05 -13.33 35.59
CA ILE A 465 6.17 -13.13 36.74
C ILE A 465 5.44 -14.44 36.99
N ASP A 466 5.47 -14.92 38.23
CA ASP A 466 4.74 -16.11 38.69
C ASP A 466 3.68 -15.68 39.72
N ASP A 467 2.41 -15.71 39.32
CA ASP A 467 1.30 -15.25 40.18
C ASP A 467 0.99 -16.21 41.33
N ASP A 468 1.35 -17.50 41.21
CA ASP A 468 1.16 -18.46 42.29
C ASP A 468 2.17 -18.23 43.40
N ALA A 469 3.43 -17.99 43.02
CA ALA A 469 4.50 -17.66 43.95
C ALA A 469 4.48 -16.19 44.40
N GLY A 470 3.81 -15.31 43.65
CA GLY A 470 3.90 -13.86 43.83
C GLY A 470 5.30 -13.31 43.56
N SER A 471 6.04 -13.91 42.64
CA SER A 471 7.48 -13.66 42.42
C SER A 471 7.79 -13.04 41.05
N ILE A 472 8.96 -12.40 40.94
CA ILE A 472 9.49 -11.82 39.70
C ILE A 472 10.94 -12.22 39.50
N LEU A 473 11.26 -12.82 38.36
CA LEU A 473 12.61 -13.21 37.95
C LEU A 473 13.07 -12.38 36.75
N ILE A 474 14.24 -11.75 36.86
CA ILE A 474 14.98 -11.19 35.73
C ILE A 474 16.22 -12.05 35.52
N SER A 475 16.41 -12.60 34.32
CA SER A 475 17.54 -13.49 34.03
C SER A 475 18.11 -13.32 32.64
N ASP A 476 19.38 -13.66 32.49
CA ASP A 476 20.05 -13.83 31.20
C ASP A 476 20.23 -15.34 30.89
N PRO A 477 20.60 -15.74 29.66
CA PRO A 477 20.78 -17.15 29.32
C PRO A 477 22.05 -17.78 29.93
N THR A 478 22.92 -16.98 30.56
CA THR A 478 24.18 -17.43 31.16
C THR A 478 24.05 -17.76 32.65
N GLY A 479 22.88 -17.52 33.25
CA GLY A 479 22.57 -17.90 34.62
C GLY A 479 22.53 -16.75 35.63
N SER A 480 22.94 -15.53 35.25
CA SER A 480 22.82 -14.37 36.14
C SER A 480 21.35 -14.02 36.37
N LYS A 481 20.98 -13.75 37.62
CA LYS A 481 19.59 -13.47 37.99
C LYS A 481 19.41 -12.46 39.12
N VAL A 482 18.29 -11.76 39.05
CA VAL A 482 17.70 -11.00 40.15
C VAL A 482 16.29 -11.52 40.39
N MET A 483 16.00 -11.96 41.62
CA MET A 483 14.73 -12.55 42.00
C MET A 483 14.09 -11.78 43.15
N LEU A 484 12.85 -11.35 42.95
CA LEU A 484 11.93 -10.93 44.00
C LEU A 484 11.10 -12.16 44.37
N ASN A 485 11.38 -12.79 45.51
CA ASN A 485 10.93 -14.16 45.79
C ASN A 485 9.44 -14.29 46.17
N GLY A 486 8.74 -13.19 46.48
CA GLY A 486 7.34 -13.21 46.94
C GLY A 486 7.18 -13.48 48.45
N ASP A 487 8.25 -13.89 49.14
CA ASP A 487 8.29 -14.18 50.58
C ASP A 487 9.01 -13.10 51.40
N LYS A 488 9.05 -11.87 50.87
CA LYS A 488 9.80 -10.70 51.41
C LYS A 488 11.32 -10.81 51.31
N THR A 489 11.85 -11.75 50.52
CA THR A 489 13.29 -11.84 50.25
C THR A 489 13.65 -11.45 48.82
N ILE A 490 14.90 -11.03 48.62
CA ILE A 490 15.49 -10.72 47.31
C ILE A 490 16.78 -11.52 47.15
N THR A 491 17.00 -12.09 45.98
CA THR A 491 18.23 -12.82 45.65
C THR A 491 18.90 -12.23 44.41
N ILE A 492 20.19 -11.92 44.50
CA ILE A 492 21.04 -11.53 43.38
C ILE A 492 22.15 -12.57 43.28
N ASP A 493 22.26 -13.21 42.13
CA ASP A 493 23.12 -14.38 41.96
C ASP A 493 23.79 -14.37 40.59
N SER A 494 25.06 -14.75 40.56
CA SER A 494 25.92 -14.82 39.38
C SER A 494 27.04 -15.83 39.65
N GLU A 495 27.41 -16.61 38.64
CA GLU A 495 28.41 -17.67 38.79
C GLU A 495 29.84 -17.12 39.01
N GLU A 496 30.15 -15.94 38.47
CA GLU A 496 31.52 -15.42 38.41
C GLU A 496 31.74 -14.18 39.28
N LYS A 497 30.98 -13.10 39.06
CA LYS A 497 31.28 -11.82 39.69
C LYS A 497 30.06 -10.90 39.79
N ILE A 498 29.85 -10.36 40.99
CA ILE A 498 28.96 -9.22 41.25
C ILE A 498 29.84 -7.99 41.54
N THR A 499 29.55 -6.85 40.90
CA THR A 499 30.28 -5.58 41.12
C THR A 499 29.31 -4.48 41.49
N LEU A 500 29.56 -3.78 42.61
CA LEU A 500 28.81 -2.60 43.06
C LEU A 500 29.75 -1.38 43.01
N HIS A 501 29.36 -0.34 42.29
CA HIS A 501 30.16 0.88 42.14
C HIS A 501 29.26 2.12 42.18
N SER A 502 29.55 3.03 43.09
CA SER A 502 28.87 4.32 43.26
C SER A 502 29.80 5.29 43.99
N LYS A 503 29.49 6.59 43.95
CA LYS A 503 30.17 7.60 44.77
C LYS A 503 30.00 7.32 46.27
N VAL A 504 28.83 6.81 46.66
CA VAL A 504 28.48 6.44 48.02
C VAL A 504 27.69 5.12 47.97
N ILE A 505 28.04 4.20 48.86
CA ILE A 505 27.32 2.94 49.09
C ILE A 505 27.09 2.84 50.60
N GLU A 506 25.84 2.66 51.01
CA GLU A 506 25.46 2.47 52.41
C GLU A 506 24.72 1.13 52.55
N ILE A 507 25.01 0.39 53.63
CA ILE A 507 24.43 -0.92 53.91
C ILE A 507 23.91 -0.90 55.35
N PHE A 508 22.60 -1.09 55.51
CA PHE A 508 21.91 -1.06 56.80
C PHE A 508 21.13 -2.34 57.01
N ALA A 509 21.13 -2.85 58.24
CA ALA A 509 20.27 -3.94 58.69
C ALA A 509 19.95 -3.75 60.17
N ASP A 510 18.69 -3.98 60.56
CA ASP A 510 18.25 -3.84 61.95
C ASP A 510 18.79 -4.95 62.85
N GLU A 511 19.02 -6.14 62.28
CA GLU A 511 19.49 -7.30 63.03
C GLU A 511 20.93 -7.69 62.68
N LYS A 512 21.23 -7.96 61.41
CA LYS A 512 22.51 -8.53 61.01
C LYS A 512 22.93 -8.16 59.59
N VAL A 513 24.19 -7.79 59.44
CA VAL A 513 24.93 -7.82 58.16
C VAL A 513 25.93 -8.96 58.24
N ASP A 514 25.81 -9.94 57.35
CA ASP A 514 26.75 -11.07 57.26
C ASP A 514 27.60 -10.96 55.99
N THR A 515 28.92 -11.09 56.11
CA THR A 515 29.83 -11.05 54.97
C THR A 515 30.74 -12.26 55.03
N LYS A 516 30.67 -13.10 54.00
CA LYS A 516 31.43 -14.36 53.92
C LYS A 516 32.18 -14.44 52.60
N GLY A 517 33.48 -14.74 52.68
CA GLY A 517 34.30 -15.18 51.55
C GLY A 517 35.10 -16.41 51.97
N ASP A 518 35.03 -17.48 51.20
CA ASP A 518 35.72 -18.74 51.55
C ASP A 518 37.25 -18.63 51.40
N LYS A 519 37.73 -17.68 50.59
CA LYS A 519 39.16 -17.44 50.36
C LYS A 519 39.64 -16.12 50.94
N GLU A 520 38.97 -15.02 50.62
CA GLU A 520 39.40 -13.67 51.02
C GLU A 520 38.20 -12.72 51.16
N VAL A 521 38.28 -11.83 52.15
CA VAL A 521 37.48 -10.61 52.24
C VAL A 521 38.45 -9.44 52.32
N CYS A 522 38.35 -8.46 51.42
CA CYS A 522 39.30 -7.37 51.30
C CYS A 522 38.59 -6.00 51.44
N VAL A 523 39.05 -5.17 52.39
CA VAL A 523 38.55 -3.81 52.62
C VAL A 523 39.70 -2.82 52.41
N LYS A 524 39.57 -1.94 51.42
CA LYS A 524 40.57 -0.93 51.06
C LYS A 524 39.93 0.44 50.99
N SER A 525 40.43 1.39 51.76
CA SER A 525 40.03 2.80 51.73
C SER A 525 41.12 3.68 52.34
N ASP A 526 41.05 4.99 52.11
CA ASP A 526 41.93 5.96 52.78
C ASP A 526 41.67 6.01 54.30
N LYS A 527 40.40 5.85 54.70
CA LYS A 527 39.96 5.76 56.10
C LYS A 527 38.96 4.63 56.26
N THR A 528 39.25 3.71 57.18
CA THR A 528 38.31 2.68 57.65
C THR A 528 38.01 2.94 59.13
N SER A 529 36.74 2.88 59.54
CA SER A 529 36.30 2.97 60.94
C SER A 529 35.39 1.80 61.27
N ILE A 530 35.65 1.14 62.40
CA ILE A 530 34.83 0.05 62.94
C ILE A 530 34.47 0.45 64.37
N GLU A 531 33.19 0.52 64.68
CA GLU A 531 32.68 0.93 65.98
C GLU A 531 31.60 -0.06 66.43
N GLY A 532 31.77 -0.64 67.62
CA GLY A 532 30.76 -1.45 68.29
C GLY A 532 30.47 -0.87 69.66
N THR A 533 29.19 -0.75 70.02
CA THR A 533 28.77 -0.16 71.30
C THR A 533 28.87 -1.16 72.46
N SER A 534 28.65 -2.45 72.19
CA SER A 534 28.69 -3.52 73.20
C SER A 534 29.98 -4.35 73.10
N GLU A 535 30.33 -4.80 71.88
CA GLU A 535 31.50 -5.63 71.62
C GLU A 535 32.04 -5.37 70.22
N THR A 536 33.35 -5.53 70.05
CA THR A 536 34.00 -5.69 68.74
C THR A 536 35.02 -6.82 68.88
N GLU A 537 34.82 -7.90 68.14
CA GLU A 537 35.62 -9.12 68.26
C GLU A 537 36.38 -9.41 66.96
N VAL A 538 37.68 -9.73 67.08
CA VAL A 538 38.53 -10.15 65.95
C VAL A 538 39.16 -11.49 66.31
N LYS A 539 38.79 -12.54 65.57
CA LYS A 539 39.27 -13.92 65.76
C LYS A 539 40.02 -14.40 64.53
N SER A 540 41.14 -15.11 64.75
CA SER A 540 41.87 -15.84 63.71
C SER A 540 42.38 -17.15 64.31
N SER A 541 42.26 -18.25 63.56
CA SER A 541 42.79 -19.56 63.97
C SER A 541 44.30 -19.67 63.83
N THR A 542 44.94 -18.73 63.12
CA THR A 542 46.36 -18.77 62.81
C THR A 542 47.08 -17.51 63.28
N ILE A 543 46.79 -16.37 62.65
CA ILE A 543 47.48 -15.11 62.91
C ILE A 543 46.58 -13.90 62.63
N VAL A 544 46.74 -12.86 63.44
CA VAL A 544 46.29 -11.50 63.13
C VAL A 544 47.55 -10.66 62.88
N LYS A 545 47.68 -10.07 61.68
CA LYS A 545 48.84 -9.24 61.30
C LYS A 545 48.42 -7.78 61.22
N THR A 546 49.14 -6.89 61.91
CA THR A 546 48.98 -5.44 61.82
C THR A 546 50.29 -4.83 61.33
N ASN A 547 50.25 -4.03 60.26
CA ASN A 547 51.42 -3.35 59.73
C ASN A 547 51.08 -1.88 59.48
N ALA A 548 51.53 -1.01 60.37
CA ALA A 548 51.35 0.44 60.28
C ALA A 548 52.56 1.15 60.92
N PRO A 549 52.89 2.39 60.51
CA PRO A 549 53.93 3.18 61.18
C PRO A 549 53.67 3.38 62.68
N THR A 550 52.39 3.45 63.07
CA THR A 550 51.93 3.58 64.45
C THR A 550 50.73 2.66 64.68
N VAL A 551 50.73 1.95 65.81
CA VAL A 551 49.59 1.19 66.32
C VAL A 551 49.31 1.67 67.74
N GLU A 552 48.09 2.13 68.00
CA GLU A 552 47.66 2.67 69.29
C GLU A 552 46.47 1.88 69.83
N THR A 553 46.42 1.64 71.14
CA THR A 553 45.30 0.98 71.81
C THR A 553 45.08 1.63 73.16
N ASN A 554 43.88 2.17 73.37
CA ASN A 554 43.51 2.90 74.58
C ASN A 554 42.32 2.19 75.26
N GLY A 555 42.55 1.61 76.43
CA GLY A 555 41.51 1.05 77.29
C GLY A 555 41.32 1.93 78.53
N THR A 556 40.10 2.39 78.81
CA THR A 556 39.81 3.24 79.98
C THR A 556 39.83 2.47 81.29
N GLN A 557 39.51 1.16 81.26
CA GLN A 557 39.60 0.26 82.42
C GLN A 557 40.89 -0.56 82.40
N SER A 558 41.16 -1.27 81.30
CA SER A 558 42.35 -2.13 81.18
C SER A 558 42.70 -2.40 79.72
N VAL A 559 43.98 -2.65 79.46
CA VAL A 559 44.47 -3.29 78.23
C VAL A 559 45.21 -4.58 78.65
N ALA A 560 44.81 -5.73 78.11
CA ALA A 560 45.40 -7.02 78.45
C ALA A 560 45.97 -7.70 77.19
N ILE A 561 47.26 -8.06 77.25
CA ILE A 561 47.95 -8.84 76.22
C ILE A 561 48.41 -10.13 76.89
N LYS A 562 47.95 -11.29 76.39
CA LYS A 562 48.22 -12.61 76.97
C LYS A 562 48.63 -13.57 75.86
N GLY A 563 49.63 -14.40 76.14
CA GLY A 563 50.09 -15.46 75.25
C GLY A 563 51.11 -16.34 75.98
N THR A 564 51.45 -17.50 75.40
CA THR A 564 52.55 -18.35 75.92
C THR A 564 53.88 -17.60 75.88
N THR A 565 54.06 -16.77 74.87
CA THR A 565 55.21 -15.87 74.69
C THR A 565 54.68 -14.52 74.26
N VAL A 566 55.22 -13.46 74.84
CA VAL A 566 54.96 -12.07 74.45
C VAL A 566 56.31 -11.40 74.22
N ASP A 567 56.65 -11.19 72.96
CA ASP A 567 57.90 -10.51 72.56
C ASP A 567 57.64 -9.02 72.29
N VAL A 568 58.42 -8.16 72.95
CA VAL A 568 58.36 -6.70 72.79
C VAL A 568 59.76 -6.19 72.51
N ASP A 569 60.04 -5.80 71.27
CA ASP A 569 61.35 -5.31 70.82
C ASP A 569 61.25 -3.89 70.27
N GLY A 570 61.82 -2.93 71.01
CA GLY A 570 61.93 -1.54 70.59
C GLY A 570 63.34 -1.24 70.10
N LYS A 571 63.52 -1.06 68.77
CA LYS A 571 64.83 -0.80 68.16
C LYS A 571 65.61 0.38 68.74
N THR A 572 64.90 1.39 69.25
CA THR A 572 65.49 2.58 69.87
C THR A 572 65.15 2.66 71.34
N MET A 573 63.88 2.48 71.71
CA MET A 573 63.41 2.61 73.09
C MET A 573 62.11 1.85 73.29
N THR A 574 62.00 1.15 74.42
CA THR A 574 60.76 0.57 74.93
C THR A 574 60.37 1.31 76.21
N ASN A 575 59.21 1.98 76.23
CA ASN A 575 58.73 2.72 77.40
C ASN A 575 57.57 1.98 78.07
N ILE A 576 57.73 1.61 79.34
CA ILE A 576 56.67 1.03 80.18
C ILE A 576 56.50 1.95 81.40
N LYS A 577 55.29 2.47 81.61
CA LYS A 577 54.97 3.44 82.68
C LYS A 577 53.68 3.03 83.37
N GLY A 578 53.64 3.16 84.69
CA GLY A 578 52.46 2.88 85.51
C GLY A 578 52.69 3.35 86.95
N GLY A 579 51.61 3.48 87.73
CA GLY A 579 51.73 3.82 89.16
C GLY A 579 52.47 2.74 89.97
N VAL A 580 52.28 1.47 89.60
CA VAL A 580 53.02 0.30 90.12
C VAL A 580 53.32 -0.64 88.95
N LEU A 581 54.56 -1.14 88.88
CA LEU A 581 54.98 -2.16 87.92
C LEU A 581 55.29 -3.46 88.68
N ASN A 582 54.55 -4.52 88.36
CA ASN A 582 54.75 -5.85 88.93
C ASN A 582 55.40 -6.74 87.88
N PHE A 583 56.69 -7.03 88.06
CA PHE A 583 57.39 -8.05 87.29
C PHE A 583 57.50 -9.30 88.16
N ASN A 584 56.92 -10.39 87.68
CA ASN A 584 57.18 -11.70 88.25
C ASN A 584 58.37 -12.27 87.46
N MET A 585 59.58 -11.96 87.92
CA MET A 585 60.82 -12.39 87.27
C MET A 585 61.09 -13.88 87.46
#